data_AF-A0A8H5HL08-F1
#
_entry.id   AF-A0A8H5HL08-F1
#
_cell.length_a   1.000
_cell.length_b   1.000
_cell.length_c   1.000
_cell.angle_alpha   90.00
_cell.angle_beta   90.00
_cell.angle_gamma   90.00
#
_symmetry.space_group_name_H-M   'P 1'
#
loop_
_entity.id
_entity.type
_entity.pdbx_description
1 polymer ?
#
loop_
_entity_poly.entity_id
_entity_poly.type
_entity_poly.pdbx_seq_one_letter_code
_entity_poly.pdbx_strand_id
1 'polypeptide(L)'
;MASRPFVSTPTQYGSDSSFWVEYPTGLVDLSRTCSLSDHAEHSGPAPLLKAGQAEIPVEGHRTIRIDTNSTAMVIIDMQNFFLHPELRDHPPGLKCVGALQEAVPVLRSLGVKIIWLNWGLTEHELKTIPPALARGFRKNGGGGLGSFLPNNFGRLLMRGARNAELYGPLQSEFLKGQDAGTDFWIHKNRMSGLWGYQTALDLFLQENGITTLLFGGVNADQCVLGTLIDAYFRGYDCVVVKDTTATTSPEGGLSNLLHNAANTYGFVTDTASLLAAKRQ
;
A
#
# COMPACT_ATOMS: atom_id res chain seq x y z
N MET A 1 -0.07 -19.41 -13.65
CA MET A 1 1.03 -18.46 -13.35
C MET A 1 2.31 -19.24 -13.35
N ALA A 2 3.37 -18.76 -14.01
CA ALA A 2 4.68 -19.39 -13.91
C ALA A 2 5.24 -19.06 -12.52
N SER A 3 5.35 -20.05 -11.62
CA SER A 3 5.95 -19.82 -10.32
C SER A 3 7.44 -19.54 -10.49
N ARG A 4 7.96 -18.45 -9.91
CA ARG A 4 9.41 -18.21 -9.89
C ARG A 4 10.11 -19.39 -9.19
N PRO A 5 11.08 -20.05 -9.85
CA PRO A 5 11.76 -21.20 -9.26
C PRO A 5 12.48 -20.78 -7.97
N PHE A 6 12.60 -21.71 -7.02
CA PHE A 6 13.36 -21.50 -5.81
C PHE A 6 14.86 -21.43 -6.15
N VAL A 7 15.60 -20.57 -5.46
CA VAL A 7 17.06 -20.54 -5.57
C VAL A 7 17.67 -21.82 -4.98
N SER A 8 18.75 -22.32 -5.59
CA SER A 8 19.45 -23.52 -5.11
C SER A 8 20.41 -23.23 -3.95
N THR A 9 20.89 -22.00 -3.83
CA THR A 9 21.75 -21.48 -2.76
C THR A 9 21.24 -20.11 -2.31
N PRO A 10 21.56 -19.66 -1.09
CA PRO A 10 21.31 -18.28 -0.68
C PRO A 10 21.79 -17.31 -1.77
N THR A 11 20.90 -16.44 -2.23
CA THR A 11 21.15 -15.54 -3.37
C THR A 11 20.80 -14.12 -2.97
N GLN A 12 21.78 -13.22 -3.03
CA GLN A 12 21.59 -11.80 -2.78
C GLN A 12 21.21 -11.07 -4.06
N TYR A 13 20.24 -10.16 -3.94
CA TYR A 13 19.83 -9.24 -4.99
C TYR A 13 20.08 -7.81 -4.52
N GLY A 14 20.45 -6.92 -5.45
CA GLY A 14 20.70 -5.51 -5.16
C GLY A 14 22.19 -5.18 -4.96
N SER A 15 22.45 -4.02 -4.35
CA SER A 15 23.80 -3.48 -4.08
C SER A 15 24.10 -3.45 -2.58
N ASP A 16 25.33 -3.11 -2.20
CA ASP A 16 25.75 -3.01 -0.79
C ASP A 16 24.89 -2.04 0.03
N SER A 17 24.30 -1.02 -0.60
CA SER A 17 23.44 -0.04 0.05
C SER A 17 21.94 -0.39 0.03
N SER A 18 21.53 -1.37 -0.77
CA SER A 18 20.13 -1.79 -0.89
C SER A 18 20.07 -3.20 -1.46
N PHE A 19 19.94 -4.18 -0.57
CA PHE A 19 19.90 -5.59 -0.93
C PHE A 19 18.80 -6.36 -0.20
N TRP A 20 18.53 -7.57 -0.65
CA TRP A 20 17.82 -8.59 0.14
C TRP A 20 18.28 -9.97 -0.32
N VAL A 21 18.02 -10.98 0.50
CA VAL A 21 18.51 -12.35 0.27
C VAL A 21 17.35 -13.32 0.14
N GLU A 22 17.34 -14.11 -0.93
CA GLU A 22 16.46 -15.26 -1.08
C GLU A 22 17.18 -16.54 -0.63
N TYR A 23 16.47 -17.39 0.11
CA TYR A 23 16.98 -18.68 0.59
C TYR A 23 16.26 -19.85 -0.10
N PRO A 24 16.92 -21.03 -0.23
CA PRO A 24 16.32 -22.21 -0.86
C PRO A 24 15.03 -22.72 -0.21
N THR A 25 14.76 -22.31 1.04
CA THR A 25 13.51 -22.61 1.76
C THR A 25 12.30 -21.85 1.24
N GLY A 26 12.50 -20.84 0.38
CA GLY A 26 11.46 -19.91 -0.07
C GLY A 26 11.32 -18.66 0.78
N LEU A 27 12.20 -18.47 1.78
CA LEU A 27 12.31 -17.23 2.53
C LEU A 27 12.96 -16.15 1.67
N VAL A 28 12.34 -14.98 1.60
CA VAL A 28 12.91 -13.76 1.01
C VAL A 28 13.08 -12.74 2.14
N ASP A 29 14.32 -12.47 2.54
CA ASP A 29 14.64 -11.59 3.65
C ASP A 29 14.84 -10.15 3.18
N LEU A 30 13.74 -9.39 3.21
CA LEU A 30 13.67 -7.97 2.86
C LEU A 30 14.18 -7.05 3.99
N SER A 31 14.54 -7.60 5.15
CA SER A 31 14.93 -6.80 6.32
C SER A 31 16.25 -6.04 6.15
N ARG A 32 17.05 -6.36 5.12
CA ARG A 32 18.39 -5.78 4.87
C ARG A 32 19.38 -5.96 6.04
N THR A 33 19.16 -6.95 6.91
CA THR A 33 19.98 -7.11 8.13
C THR A 33 21.12 -8.12 8.01
N CYS A 34 21.25 -8.84 6.89
CA CYS A 34 22.24 -9.89 6.70
C CYS A 34 22.70 -9.92 5.24
N SER A 35 23.85 -9.31 4.94
CA SER A 35 24.45 -9.36 3.61
C SER A 35 25.26 -10.65 3.44
N LEU A 36 25.17 -11.28 2.27
CA LEU A 36 26.06 -12.38 1.90
C LEU A 36 27.48 -11.90 1.62
N SER A 37 27.68 -10.64 1.23
CA SER A 37 29.03 -10.09 1.02
C SER A 37 29.84 -9.97 2.30
N ASP A 38 29.18 -9.83 3.46
CA ASP A 38 29.83 -9.71 4.77
C ASP A 38 30.20 -11.07 5.39
N HIS A 39 29.63 -12.16 4.87
CA HIS A 39 29.80 -13.51 5.39
C HIS A 39 30.52 -14.40 4.38
N ALA A 40 31.73 -14.86 4.74
CA ALA A 40 32.55 -15.73 3.89
C ALA A 40 31.85 -17.07 3.50
N GLU A 41 30.79 -17.46 4.20
CA GLU A 41 30.03 -18.68 3.94
C GLU A 41 28.68 -18.37 3.25
N HIS A 42 28.67 -18.50 1.92
CA HIS A 42 27.49 -18.27 1.07
C HIS A 42 26.50 -19.46 1.04
N SER A 43 26.59 -20.38 2.02
CA SER A 43 25.90 -21.68 2.01
C SER A 43 25.14 -22.01 3.31
N GLY A 44 25.05 -21.07 4.25
CA GLY A 44 24.37 -21.26 5.53
C GLY A 44 22.84 -21.21 5.46
N PRO A 45 22.14 -21.75 6.47
CA PRO A 45 20.70 -21.56 6.61
C PRO A 45 20.35 -20.08 6.83
N ALA A 46 19.07 -19.73 6.61
CA ALA A 46 18.58 -18.40 6.93
C ALA A 46 18.84 -18.06 8.41
N PRO A 47 19.28 -16.83 8.72
CA PRO A 47 19.40 -16.38 10.11
C PRO A 47 18.07 -16.51 10.84
N LEU A 48 18.14 -16.73 12.16
CA LEU A 48 16.96 -16.72 13.02
C LEU A 48 16.25 -15.36 12.94
N LEU A 49 14.93 -15.39 13.09
CA LEU A 49 14.11 -14.19 13.21
C LEU A 49 14.64 -13.34 14.39
N LYS A 50 14.73 -12.02 14.19
CA LYS A 50 15.22 -11.08 15.21
C LYS A 50 14.06 -10.22 15.72
N ALA A 51 14.29 -9.58 16.88
CA ALA A 51 13.35 -8.60 17.42
C ALA A 51 13.06 -7.49 16.39
N GLY A 52 11.78 -7.15 16.21
CA GLY A 52 11.36 -6.15 15.23
C GLY A 52 11.26 -6.70 13.80
N GLN A 53 11.34 -8.01 13.61
CA GLN A 53 11.10 -8.66 12.33
C GLN A 53 9.81 -9.50 12.35
N ALA A 54 9.18 -9.58 11.19
CA ALA A 54 8.03 -10.44 10.98
C ALA A 54 8.18 -11.26 9.69
N GLU A 55 7.75 -12.51 9.72
CA GLU A 55 7.68 -13.42 8.58
C GLU A 55 6.23 -13.58 8.12
N ILE A 56 5.95 -13.16 6.89
CA ILE A 56 4.61 -13.09 6.30
C ILE A 56 4.55 -14.04 5.10
N PRO A 57 3.63 -15.03 5.08
CA PRO A 57 3.38 -15.84 3.90
C PRO A 57 2.91 -14.99 2.71
N VAL A 58 3.41 -15.31 1.52
CA VAL A 58 3.03 -14.67 0.26
C VAL A 58 2.72 -15.73 -0.80
N GLU A 59 2.07 -15.32 -1.89
CA GLU A 59 1.78 -16.20 -3.02
C GLU A 59 3.05 -16.85 -3.59
N GLY A 60 2.89 -18.03 -4.18
CA GLY A 60 4.01 -18.81 -4.71
C GLY A 60 4.74 -19.67 -3.68
N HIS A 61 4.10 -19.97 -2.54
CA HIS A 61 4.67 -20.78 -1.44
C HIS A 61 5.95 -20.19 -0.86
N ARG A 62 5.98 -18.86 -0.74
CA ARG A 62 7.12 -18.10 -0.22
C ARG A 62 6.74 -17.40 1.06
N THR A 63 7.75 -16.97 1.80
CA THR A 63 7.59 -16.14 2.99
C THR A 63 8.51 -14.94 2.84
N ILE A 64 7.99 -13.73 3.05
CA ILE A 64 8.85 -12.55 3.15
C ILE A 64 9.17 -12.30 4.62
N ARG A 65 10.41 -11.93 4.92
CA ARG A 65 10.77 -11.35 6.22
C ARG A 65 10.97 -9.86 6.06
N ILE A 66 10.27 -9.09 6.89
CA ILE A 66 10.34 -7.63 6.89
C ILE A 66 10.97 -7.13 8.19
N ASP A 67 11.64 -5.98 8.13
CA ASP A 67 11.87 -5.14 9.30
C ASP A 67 10.63 -4.27 9.51
N THR A 68 9.95 -4.46 10.63
CA THR A 68 8.69 -3.79 10.95
C THR A 68 8.84 -2.27 11.10
N ASN A 69 10.00 -1.79 11.55
CA ASN A 69 10.25 -0.35 11.72
C ASN A 69 10.43 0.38 10.39
N SER A 70 10.99 -0.33 9.40
CA SER A 70 11.26 0.13 8.03
C SER A 70 10.15 -0.27 7.05
N THR A 71 8.99 -0.67 7.57
CA THR A 71 7.82 -1.08 6.78
C THR A 71 6.62 -0.17 7.05
N ALA A 72 5.88 0.17 5.99
CA ALA A 72 4.60 0.88 6.09
C ALA A 72 3.50 0.21 5.27
N MET A 73 2.26 0.28 5.75
CA MET A 73 1.05 -0.08 5.01
C MET A 73 0.40 1.18 4.44
N VAL A 74 0.27 1.27 3.12
CA VAL A 74 -0.34 2.39 2.41
C VAL A 74 -1.76 2.01 2.00
N ILE A 75 -2.75 2.57 2.70
CA ILE A 75 -4.18 2.37 2.45
C ILE A 75 -4.68 3.54 1.61
N ILE A 76 -5.12 3.26 0.39
CA ILE A 76 -5.34 4.28 -0.64
C ILE A 76 -6.83 4.55 -0.83
N ASP A 77 -7.23 5.81 -0.69
CA ASP A 77 -8.52 6.37 -1.09
C ASP A 77 -9.76 5.61 -0.56
N MET A 78 -9.69 5.06 0.65
CA MET A 78 -10.85 4.43 1.32
C MET A 78 -11.84 5.47 1.87
N GLN A 79 -12.16 6.47 1.06
CA GLN A 79 -12.93 7.66 1.40
C GLN A 79 -14.41 7.51 1.04
N ASN A 80 -15.26 8.30 1.69
CA ASN A 80 -16.70 8.35 1.41
C ASN A 80 -17.01 8.56 -0.09
N PHE A 81 -16.25 9.39 -0.80
CA PHE A 81 -16.46 9.59 -2.24
C PHE A 81 -16.42 8.30 -3.07
N PHE A 82 -15.54 7.36 -2.71
CA PHE A 82 -15.33 6.13 -3.46
C PHE A 82 -16.19 4.97 -2.97
N LEU A 83 -16.66 5.01 -1.72
CA LEU A 83 -17.29 3.86 -1.06
C LEU A 83 -18.72 4.12 -0.57
N HIS A 84 -19.09 5.38 -0.32
CA HIS A 84 -20.42 5.67 0.21
C HIS A 84 -21.49 5.35 -0.85
N PRO A 85 -22.50 4.52 -0.56
CA PRO A 85 -23.49 4.06 -1.55
C PRO A 85 -24.25 5.19 -2.27
N GLU A 86 -24.44 6.33 -1.62
CA GLU A 86 -25.04 7.52 -2.25
C GLU A 86 -24.16 8.19 -3.33
N LEU A 87 -22.84 7.98 -3.29
CA LEU A 87 -21.89 8.61 -4.22
C LEU A 87 -21.35 7.61 -5.25
N ARG A 88 -21.20 6.35 -4.84
CA ARG A 88 -20.60 5.31 -5.68
C ARG A 88 -21.16 3.94 -5.33
N ASP A 89 -21.58 3.21 -6.35
CA ASP A 89 -21.82 1.77 -6.24
C ASP A 89 -20.47 1.04 -6.33
N HIS A 90 -19.91 0.65 -5.17
CA HIS A 90 -18.63 -0.05 -5.05
C HIS A 90 -18.68 -1.25 -4.08
N PRO A 91 -19.48 -2.31 -4.37
CA PRO A 91 -19.60 -3.45 -3.48
C PRO A 91 -18.27 -4.18 -3.18
N PRO A 92 -17.34 -4.35 -4.15
CA PRO A 92 -16.02 -4.90 -3.86
C PRO A 92 -15.21 -4.05 -2.87
N GLY A 93 -15.22 -2.72 -3.03
CA GLY A 93 -14.53 -1.81 -2.12
C GLY A 93 -15.09 -1.83 -0.71
N LEU A 94 -16.41 -1.96 -0.57
CA LEU A 94 -17.06 -2.15 0.74
C LEU A 94 -16.62 -3.43 1.45
N LYS A 95 -16.30 -4.50 0.72
CA LYS A 95 -15.75 -5.74 1.33
C LYS A 95 -14.33 -5.51 1.89
N CYS A 96 -13.52 -4.69 1.23
CA CYS A 96 -12.17 -4.35 1.70
C CYS A 96 -12.18 -3.61 3.05
N VAL A 97 -13.28 -2.93 3.41
CA VAL A 97 -13.43 -2.27 4.71
C VAL A 97 -13.26 -3.29 5.85
N GLY A 98 -13.94 -4.44 5.76
CA GLY A 98 -13.83 -5.50 6.77
C GLY A 98 -12.41 -6.07 6.87
N ALA A 99 -11.80 -6.39 5.74
CA ALA A 99 -10.43 -6.90 5.69
C ALA A 99 -9.42 -5.90 6.30
N LEU A 100 -9.58 -4.60 6.03
CA LEU A 100 -8.73 -3.56 6.63
C LEU A 100 -8.93 -3.44 8.15
N GLN A 101 -10.15 -3.62 8.66
CA GLN A 101 -10.39 -3.63 10.11
C GLN A 101 -9.70 -4.79 10.83
N GLU A 102 -9.39 -5.88 10.13
CA GLU A 102 -8.62 -7.01 10.65
C GLU A 102 -7.11 -6.80 10.46
N ALA A 103 -6.67 -6.36 9.27
CA ALA A 103 -5.26 -6.22 8.94
C ALA A 103 -4.57 -5.07 9.69
N VAL A 104 -5.23 -3.91 9.83
CA VAL A 104 -4.62 -2.71 10.41
C VAL A 104 -4.18 -2.92 11.87
N PRO A 105 -5.02 -3.46 12.78
CA PRO A 105 -4.60 -3.70 14.16
C PRO A 105 -3.41 -4.67 14.26
N VAL A 106 -3.37 -5.69 13.40
CA VAL A 106 -2.25 -6.66 13.37
C VAL A 106 -0.96 -5.97 12.98
N LEU A 107 -0.96 -5.27 11.85
CA LEU A 107 0.21 -4.55 11.35
C LEU A 107 0.69 -3.51 12.37
N ARG A 108 -0.25 -2.77 12.98
CA ARG A 108 0.07 -1.82 14.06
C ARG A 108 0.74 -2.52 15.24
N SER A 109 0.24 -3.67 15.67
CA SER A 109 0.85 -4.45 16.77
C SER A 109 2.25 -4.98 16.46
N LEU A 110 2.60 -5.10 15.17
CA LEU A 110 3.94 -5.45 14.71
C LEU A 110 4.89 -4.25 14.68
N GLY A 111 4.41 -3.02 14.83
CA GLY A 111 5.21 -1.79 14.68
C GLY A 111 5.24 -1.22 13.26
N VAL A 112 4.48 -1.82 12.32
CA VAL A 112 4.32 -1.30 10.96
C VAL A 112 3.54 0.01 11.00
N LYS A 113 4.06 1.05 10.34
CA LYS A 113 3.38 2.35 10.24
C LYS A 113 2.20 2.26 9.28
N ILE A 114 1.06 2.86 9.62
CA ILE A 114 -0.13 2.85 8.77
C ILE A 114 -0.29 4.22 8.11
N ILE A 115 -0.30 4.26 6.79
CA ILE A 115 -0.43 5.50 6.02
C ILE A 115 -1.78 5.48 5.32
N TRP A 116 -2.64 6.44 5.68
CA TRP A 116 -3.92 6.68 5.04
C TRP A 116 -3.71 7.71 3.93
N LEU A 117 -3.43 7.22 2.71
CA LEU A 117 -3.10 8.03 1.55
C LEU A 117 -4.37 8.36 0.76
N ASN A 118 -4.85 9.59 0.90
CA ASN A 118 -6.18 9.97 0.46
C ASN A 118 -6.17 11.22 -0.42
N TRP A 119 -7.09 11.32 -1.36
CA TRP A 119 -7.36 12.59 -2.03
C TRP A 119 -7.71 13.68 -1.02
N GLY A 120 -7.10 14.85 -1.16
CA GLY A 120 -7.45 16.01 -0.36
C GLY A 120 -6.83 17.26 -0.94
N LEU A 121 -7.60 17.93 -1.77
CA LEU A 121 -7.16 19.10 -2.51
C LEU A 121 -7.31 20.38 -1.69
N THR A 122 -6.35 21.27 -1.88
CA THR A 122 -6.43 22.69 -1.52
C THR A 122 -6.87 23.53 -2.72
N GLU A 123 -7.25 24.80 -2.46
CA GLU A 123 -7.56 25.76 -3.53
C GLU A 123 -6.40 25.97 -4.50
N HIS A 124 -5.16 25.89 -4.00
CA HIS A 124 -3.99 26.04 -4.85
C HIS A 124 -3.81 24.82 -5.76
N GLU A 125 -3.90 23.61 -5.21
CA GLU A 125 -3.75 22.38 -5.99
C GLU A 125 -4.84 22.21 -7.05
N LEU A 126 -6.05 22.71 -6.78
CA LEU A 126 -7.14 22.70 -7.76
C LEU A 126 -6.77 23.44 -9.06
N LYS A 127 -5.99 24.52 -8.95
CA LYS A 127 -5.52 25.33 -10.09
C LYS A 127 -4.42 24.64 -10.91
N THR A 128 -3.75 23.64 -10.33
CA THR A 128 -2.64 22.92 -10.96
C THR A 128 -3.03 21.51 -11.43
N ILE A 129 -4.32 21.14 -11.35
CA ILE A 129 -4.81 19.88 -11.88
C ILE A 129 -4.68 19.87 -13.42
N PRO A 130 -3.99 18.89 -14.02
CA PRO A 130 -3.84 18.82 -15.47
C PRO A 130 -5.19 18.47 -16.15
N PRO A 131 -5.42 18.92 -17.39
CA PRO A 131 -6.70 18.74 -18.09
C PRO A 131 -7.17 17.28 -18.19
N ALA A 132 -6.25 16.32 -18.41
CA ALA A 132 -6.60 14.90 -18.50
C ALA A 132 -7.19 14.37 -17.18
N LEU A 133 -6.60 14.76 -16.06
CA LEU A 133 -7.09 14.41 -14.72
C LEU A 133 -8.42 15.10 -14.43
N ALA A 134 -8.52 16.41 -14.69
CA ALA A 134 -9.75 17.17 -14.51
C ALA A 134 -10.91 16.57 -15.32
N ARG A 135 -10.66 16.17 -16.58
CA ARG A 135 -11.65 15.50 -17.44
C ARG A 135 -12.12 14.18 -16.83
N GLY A 136 -11.22 13.40 -16.24
CA GLY A 136 -11.55 12.13 -15.59
C GLY A 136 -12.57 12.26 -14.46
N PHE A 137 -12.48 13.34 -13.68
CA PHE A 137 -13.38 13.63 -12.54
C PHE A 137 -14.62 14.46 -12.92
N ARG A 138 -14.78 14.86 -14.19
CA ARG A 138 -15.97 15.60 -14.68
C ARG A 138 -17.03 14.70 -15.32
N LYS A 139 -16.92 13.39 -15.15
CA LYS A 139 -17.90 12.44 -15.68
C LYS A 139 -19.26 12.69 -15.01
N ASN A 140 -20.33 12.75 -15.80
CA ASN A 140 -21.73 12.93 -15.38
C ASN A 140 -22.17 14.37 -15.01
N GLY A 141 -21.47 15.41 -15.48
CA GLY A 141 -21.99 16.80 -15.44
C GLY A 141 -21.93 17.52 -14.08
N GLY A 142 -21.48 16.86 -13.01
CA GLY A 142 -21.40 17.40 -11.64
C GLY A 142 -20.26 18.40 -11.36
N GLY A 143 -19.77 19.16 -12.35
CA GLY A 143 -18.78 20.25 -12.15
C GLY A 143 -17.31 19.84 -11.97
N GLY A 144 -17.01 18.61 -11.52
CA GLY A 144 -15.64 18.10 -11.36
C GLY A 144 -15.02 18.40 -9.99
N LEU A 145 -13.70 18.18 -9.86
CA LEU A 145 -12.97 18.41 -8.60
C LEU A 145 -13.28 19.81 -8.03
N GLY A 146 -13.55 19.88 -6.72
CA GLY A 146 -13.90 21.13 -6.03
C GLY A 146 -15.34 21.62 -6.18
N SER A 147 -16.18 20.98 -7.00
CA SER A 147 -17.62 21.29 -7.07
C SER A 147 -18.37 20.79 -5.83
N PHE A 148 -19.52 21.37 -5.52
CA PHE A 148 -20.37 20.87 -4.43
C PHE A 148 -21.08 19.58 -4.85
N LEU A 149 -20.97 18.55 -4.01
CA LEU A 149 -21.73 17.32 -4.12
C LEU A 149 -23.11 17.47 -3.44
N PRO A 150 -24.12 16.68 -3.87
CA PRO A 150 -25.43 16.66 -3.22
C PRO A 150 -25.36 16.16 -1.77
N ASN A 151 -26.49 16.18 -1.06
CA ASN A 151 -26.68 15.58 0.26
C ASN A 151 -25.63 15.99 1.32
N ASN A 152 -25.15 17.23 1.23
CA ASN A 152 -24.18 17.81 2.16
C ASN A 152 -22.86 17.01 2.27
N PHE A 153 -22.41 16.38 1.19
CA PHE A 153 -21.10 15.73 1.12
C PHE A 153 -19.92 16.71 0.98
N GLY A 154 -20.21 18.01 0.88
CA GLY A 154 -19.22 19.07 0.73
C GLY A 154 -18.65 19.15 -0.68
N ARG A 155 -17.47 19.76 -0.82
CA ARG A 155 -16.80 19.94 -2.11
C ARG A 155 -15.98 18.72 -2.50
N LEU A 156 -16.13 18.27 -3.74
CA LEU A 156 -15.56 17.04 -4.25
C LEU A 156 -14.04 16.98 -4.03
N LEU A 157 -13.61 16.00 -3.21
CA LEU A 157 -12.22 15.67 -2.87
C LEU A 157 -11.40 16.84 -2.30
N MET A 158 -12.06 17.85 -1.72
CA MET A 158 -11.40 18.94 -1.01
C MET A 158 -11.13 18.55 0.45
N ARG A 159 -10.02 19.04 1.02
CA ARG A 159 -9.70 18.79 2.44
C ARG A 159 -10.82 19.31 3.35
N GLY A 160 -11.17 18.53 4.36
CA GLY A 160 -12.23 18.84 5.32
C GLY A 160 -13.66 18.65 4.80
N ALA A 161 -13.85 18.22 3.55
CA ALA A 161 -15.17 17.85 3.05
C ALA A 161 -15.54 16.43 3.48
N ARG A 162 -16.81 16.19 3.82
CA ARG A 162 -17.31 14.88 4.25
C ARG A 162 -17.02 13.75 3.25
N ASN A 163 -17.08 14.02 1.94
CA ASN A 163 -16.72 13.03 0.93
C ASN A 163 -15.24 12.61 0.95
N ALA A 164 -14.36 13.44 1.51
CA ALA A 164 -12.93 13.19 1.62
C ALA A 164 -12.54 12.53 2.97
N GLU A 165 -13.48 12.35 3.89
CA GLU A 165 -13.26 11.54 5.11
C GLU A 165 -13.20 10.05 4.76
N LEU A 166 -12.58 9.25 5.63
CA LEU A 166 -12.59 7.79 5.50
C LEU A 166 -14.00 7.26 5.65
N TYR A 167 -14.28 6.17 4.93
CA TYR A 167 -15.60 5.56 4.95
C TYR A 167 -15.85 4.77 6.23
N GLY A 168 -16.98 5.07 6.88
CA GLY A 168 -17.54 4.28 7.98
C GLY A 168 -16.53 3.99 9.11
N PRO A 169 -16.31 2.71 9.48
CA PRO A 169 -15.50 2.36 10.64
C PRO A 169 -14.00 2.67 10.46
N LEU A 170 -13.53 2.88 9.22
CA LEU A 170 -12.13 3.21 8.95
C LEU A 170 -11.74 4.58 9.52
N GLN A 171 -12.69 5.53 9.58
CA GLN A 171 -12.44 6.84 10.19
C GLN A 171 -12.12 6.69 11.69
N SER A 172 -12.88 5.87 12.41
CA SER A 172 -12.62 5.57 13.82
C SER A 172 -11.32 4.79 13.99
N GLU A 173 -10.99 3.88 13.07
CA GLU A 173 -9.76 3.11 13.12
C GLU A 173 -8.50 3.98 12.92
N PHE A 174 -8.56 4.95 12.01
CA PHE A 174 -7.53 5.97 11.84
C PHE A 174 -7.34 6.80 13.11
N LEU A 175 -8.42 7.29 13.73
CA LEU A 175 -8.33 8.14 14.93
C LEU A 175 -7.64 7.43 16.10
N LYS A 176 -7.91 6.13 16.30
CA LYS A 176 -7.18 5.33 17.31
C LYS A 176 -5.68 5.27 17.04
N GLY A 177 -5.32 5.02 15.79
CA GLY A 177 -3.91 4.92 15.39
C GLY A 177 -3.19 6.27 15.40
N GLN A 178 -3.90 7.36 15.10
CA GLN A 178 -3.39 8.71 15.21
C GLN A 178 -3.06 9.05 16.67
N ASP A 179 -3.97 8.76 17.60
CA ASP A 179 -3.76 8.95 19.04
C ASP A 179 -2.58 8.11 19.56
N ALA A 180 -2.42 6.89 19.03
CA ALA A 180 -1.29 6.02 19.33
C ALA A 180 0.04 6.41 18.63
N GLY A 181 0.04 7.38 17.72
CA GLY A 181 1.21 7.77 16.93
C GLY A 181 1.67 6.74 15.88
N THR A 182 0.81 5.80 15.49
CA THR A 182 1.12 4.72 14.54
C THR A 182 0.53 4.95 13.15
N ASP A 183 -0.49 5.81 13.05
CA ASP A 183 -1.21 6.05 11.81
C ASP A 183 -1.07 7.51 11.35
N PHE A 184 -0.87 7.69 10.04
CA PHE A 184 -0.53 8.98 9.44
C PHE A 184 -1.45 9.27 8.27
N TRP A 185 -2.07 10.45 8.28
CA TRP A 185 -2.89 10.92 7.17
C TRP A 185 -2.05 11.69 6.17
N ILE A 186 -2.00 11.25 4.93
CA ILE A 186 -1.27 11.92 3.86
C ILE A 186 -2.23 12.26 2.72
N HIS A 187 -2.27 13.56 2.36
CA HIS A 187 -3.06 14.02 1.24
C HIS A 187 -2.28 13.90 -0.07
N LYS A 188 -2.94 13.35 -1.10
CA LYS A 188 -2.47 13.40 -2.49
C LYS A 188 -3.40 14.23 -3.37
N ASN A 189 -2.84 14.69 -4.48
CA ASN A 189 -3.50 15.53 -5.48
C ASN A 189 -3.39 14.98 -6.92
N ARG A 190 -2.93 13.72 -7.04
CA ARG A 190 -2.86 12.93 -8.27
C ARG A 190 -3.30 11.49 -7.96
N MET A 191 -3.36 10.65 -9.00
CA MET A 191 -3.70 9.24 -8.86
C MET A 191 -2.69 8.51 -7.95
N SER A 192 -1.41 8.58 -8.32
CA SER A 192 -0.30 8.09 -7.49
C SER A 192 0.00 9.06 -6.35
N GLY A 193 0.30 8.54 -5.16
CA GLY A 193 0.86 9.32 -4.05
C GLY A 193 2.33 9.70 -4.25
N LEU A 194 3.04 9.07 -5.19
CA LEU A 194 4.49 9.23 -5.45
C LEU A 194 4.80 9.78 -6.85
N TRP A 195 3.83 10.44 -7.47
CA TRP A 195 3.85 10.92 -8.86
C TRP A 195 4.97 11.91 -9.22
N GLY A 196 5.71 12.40 -8.23
CA GLY A 196 6.84 13.33 -8.41
C GLY A 196 7.73 13.35 -7.17
N TYR A 197 8.89 13.99 -7.28
CA TYR A 197 9.78 14.18 -6.13
C TYR A 197 9.11 15.04 -5.06
N GLN A 198 9.45 14.78 -3.80
CA GLN A 198 9.02 15.60 -2.66
C GLN A 198 7.50 15.74 -2.52
N THR A 199 6.74 14.73 -2.97
CA THR A 199 5.37 14.57 -2.52
C THR A 199 5.35 14.32 -1.01
N ALA A 200 4.24 14.62 -0.34
CA ALA A 200 4.14 14.41 1.10
C ALA A 200 4.40 12.94 1.50
N LEU A 201 3.98 11.98 0.66
CA LEU A 201 4.30 10.58 0.86
C LEU A 201 5.80 10.31 0.68
N ASP A 202 6.41 10.81 -0.39
CA ASP A 202 7.85 10.62 -0.65
C ASP A 202 8.72 11.14 0.51
N LEU A 203 8.43 12.34 1.00
CA LEU A 203 9.12 12.92 2.15
C LEU A 203 8.94 12.07 3.41
N PHE A 204 7.71 11.67 3.72
CA PHE A 204 7.43 10.84 4.89
C PHE A 204 8.19 9.52 4.85
N LEU A 205 8.17 8.82 3.71
CA LEU A 205 8.84 7.53 3.55
C LEU A 205 10.36 7.66 3.73
N GLN A 206 10.97 8.68 3.13
CA GLN A 206 12.40 8.95 3.25
C GLN A 206 12.79 9.31 4.69
N GLU A 207 12.06 10.23 5.34
CA GLU A 207 12.33 10.66 6.71
C GLU A 207 12.19 9.53 7.74
N ASN A 208 11.32 8.55 7.47
CA ASN A 208 11.09 7.40 8.34
C ASN A 208 11.90 6.16 7.95
N GLY A 209 12.82 6.27 6.97
CA GLY A 209 13.67 5.15 6.54
C GLY A 209 12.88 3.95 6.01
N ILE A 210 11.70 4.17 5.40
CA ILE A 210 10.87 3.08 4.91
C ILE A 210 11.51 2.47 3.67
N THR A 211 11.56 1.14 3.61
CA THR A 211 12.09 0.37 2.47
C THR A 211 11.09 -0.63 1.93
N THR A 212 10.10 -1.04 2.73
CA THR A 212 9.06 -2.00 2.33
C THR A 212 7.67 -1.38 2.47
N LEU A 213 6.84 -1.54 1.44
CA LEU A 213 5.49 -0.99 1.37
C LEU A 213 4.46 -2.10 1.14
N LEU A 214 3.51 -2.22 2.06
CA LEU A 214 2.29 -2.97 1.85
C LEU A 214 1.24 -2.05 1.24
N PHE A 215 0.42 -2.55 0.33
CA PHE A 215 -0.59 -1.76 -0.39
C PHE A 215 -2.00 -2.36 -0.22
N GLY A 216 -2.96 -1.48 0.00
CA GLY A 216 -4.39 -1.77 0.00
C GLY A 216 -5.21 -0.56 -0.44
N GLY A 217 -6.51 -0.74 -0.60
CA GLY A 217 -7.46 0.33 -0.91
C GLY A 217 -8.03 0.29 -2.33
N VAL A 218 -8.45 1.44 -2.84
CA VAL A 218 -9.18 1.57 -4.09
C VAL A 218 -8.68 2.76 -4.94
N ASN A 219 -8.85 2.76 -6.26
CA ASN A 219 -9.14 1.61 -7.11
C ASN A 219 -7.84 0.87 -7.46
N ALA A 220 -7.91 -0.47 -7.47
CA ALA A 220 -6.81 -1.38 -7.75
C ALA A 220 -5.99 -0.93 -8.98
N ASP A 221 -6.59 -0.90 -10.15
CA ASP A 221 -5.96 -0.57 -11.44
C ASP A 221 -5.72 0.93 -11.68
N GLN A 222 -5.91 1.78 -10.67
CA GLN A 222 -5.75 3.24 -10.79
C GLN A 222 -4.83 3.79 -9.70
N CYS A 223 -5.37 4.27 -8.58
CA CYS A 223 -4.58 4.91 -7.52
C CYS A 223 -3.64 3.92 -6.83
N VAL A 224 -4.08 2.67 -6.60
CA VAL A 224 -3.25 1.62 -6.02
C VAL A 224 -2.12 1.25 -6.99
N LEU A 225 -2.46 0.88 -8.24
CA LEU A 225 -1.46 0.54 -9.26
C LEU A 225 -0.48 1.68 -9.53
N GLY A 226 -0.97 2.91 -9.65
CA GLY A 226 -0.13 4.08 -9.90
C GLY A 226 0.87 4.33 -8.78
N THR A 227 0.42 4.25 -7.53
CA THR A 227 1.32 4.42 -6.37
C THR A 227 2.31 3.25 -6.27
N LEU A 228 1.85 2.02 -6.53
CA LEU A 228 2.69 0.82 -6.50
C LEU A 228 3.79 0.85 -7.58
N ILE A 229 3.46 1.26 -8.81
CA ILE A 229 4.45 1.35 -9.89
C ILE A 229 5.50 2.42 -9.58
N ASP A 230 5.08 3.60 -9.11
CA ASP A 230 6.02 4.65 -8.73
C ASP A 230 6.90 4.22 -7.54
N ALA A 231 6.34 3.50 -6.57
CA ALA A 231 7.11 2.92 -5.47
C ALA A 231 8.15 1.91 -5.98
N TYR A 232 7.75 0.99 -6.85
CA TYR A 232 8.64 0.00 -7.46
C TYR A 232 9.80 0.69 -8.21
N PHE A 233 9.52 1.71 -9.03
CA PHE A 233 10.56 2.44 -9.75
C PHE A 233 11.50 3.24 -8.84
N ARG A 234 11.07 3.56 -7.62
CA ARG A 234 11.90 4.19 -6.59
C ARG A 234 12.70 3.18 -5.75
N GLY A 235 12.50 1.89 -5.96
CA GLY A 235 13.25 0.82 -5.28
C GLY A 235 12.66 0.33 -3.97
N TYR A 236 11.38 0.64 -3.67
CA TYR A 236 10.70 0.05 -2.52
C TYR A 236 10.31 -1.41 -2.80
N ASP A 237 10.40 -2.26 -1.77
CA ASP A 237 9.85 -3.63 -1.86
C ASP A 237 8.33 -3.55 -1.74
N CYS A 238 7.64 -3.93 -2.81
CA CYS A 238 6.19 -3.75 -2.90
C CYS A 238 5.43 -5.04 -2.59
N VAL A 239 4.43 -4.97 -1.71
CA VAL A 239 3.59 -6.10 -1.31
C VAL A 239 2.12 -5.70 -1.40
N VAL A 240 1.30 -6.39 -2.19
CA VAL A 240 -0.15 -6.12 -2.25
C VAL A 240 -0.89 -7.04 -1.30
N VAL A 241 -1.76 -6.49 -0.45
CA VAL A 241 -2.68 -7.26 0.40
C VAL A 241 -4.01 -7.41 -0.34
N LYS A 242 -4.19 -8.54 -1.02
CA LYS A 242 -5.17 -8.67 -2.12
C LYS A 242 -6.63 -8.48 -1.71
N ASP A 243 -7.00 -8.94 -0.52
CA ASP A 243 -8.37 -8.84 0.02
C ASP A 243 -8.70 -7.45 0.59
N THR A 244 -7.69 -6.59 0.76
CA THR A 244 -7.87 -5.17 1.07
C THR A 244 -7.90 -4.27 -0.17
N THR A 245 -7.79 -4.84 -1.38
CA THR A 245 -7.65 -4.10 -2.63
C THR A 245 -8.80 -4.40 -3.59
N ALA A 246 -9.45 -3.35 -4.11
CA ALA A 246 -10.61 -3.53 -5.00
C ALA A 246 -10.72 -2.43 -6.07
N THR A 247 -11.53 -2.69 -7.10
CA THR A 247 -11.85 -1.71 -8.14
C THR A 247 -13.28 -1.86 -8.64
N THR A 248 -13.84 -0.79 -9.21
CA THR A 248 -15.09 -0.82 -10.01
C THR A 248 -14.82 -1.00 -11.50
N SER A 249 -13.56 -1.13 -11.92
CA SER A 249 -13.22 -1.38 -13.32
C SER A 249 -13.77 -2.73 -13.80
N PRO A 250 -13.95 -2.92 -15.11
CA PRO A 250 -14.37 -4.20 -15.67
C PRO A 250 -13.48 -5.37 -15.28
N GLU A 251 -13.94 -6.57 -15.60
CA GLU A 251 -13.17 -7.80 -15.48
C GLU A 251 -11.75 -7.62 -16.05
N GLY A 252 -10.75 -8.14 -15.32
CA GLY A 252 -9.34 -7.94 -15.64
C GLY A 252 -8.65 -6.85 -14.82
N GLY A 253 -9.38 -5.85 -14.28
CA GLY A 253 -8.77 -4.75 -13.53
C GLY A 253 -7.94 -5.19 -12.32
N LEU A 254 -8.58 -5.90 -11.38
CA LEU A 254 -7.91 -6.43 -10.19
C LEU A 254 -6.91 -7.54 -10.55
N SER A 255 -7.28 -8.48 -11.42
CA SER A 255 -6.42 -9.62 -11.76
C SER A 255 -5.14 -9.20 -12.48
N ASN A 256 -5.19 -8.16 -13.32
CA ASN A 256 -3.99 -7.58 -13.94
C ASN A 256 -3.06 -6.97 -12.89
N LEU A 257 -3.59 -6.23 -11.91
CA LEU A 257 -2.77 -5.71 -10.82
C LEU A 257 -2.11 -6.85 -10.05
N LEU A 258 -2.90 -7.83 -9.58
CA LEU A 258 -2.38 -8.93 -8.76
C LEU A 258 -1.35 -9.79 -9.52
N HIS A 259 -1.61 -10.04 -10.81
CA HIS A 259 -0.67 -10.76 -11.66
C HIS A 259 0.68 -10.03 -11.74
N ASN A 260 0.67 -8.73 -12.06
CA ASN A 260 1.92 -7.98 -12.17
C ASN A 260 2.59 -7.73 -10.82
N ALA A 261 1.82 -7.57 -9.73
CA ALA A 261 2.36 -7.49 -8.38
C ALA A 261 3.14 -8.76 -8.02
N ALA A 262 2.58 -9.96 -8.23
CA ALA A 262 3.24 -11.22 -7.90
C ALA A 262 4.39 -11.61 -8.84
N ASN A 263 4.33 -11.19 -10.11
CA ASN A 263 5.28 -11.67 -11.13
C ASN A 263 6.34 -10.64 -11.52
N THR A 264 6.12 -9.35 -11.27
CA THR A 264 7.01 -8.27 -11.72
C THR A 264 7.39 -7.34 -10.57
N TYR A 265 6.40 -6.74 -9.90
CA TYR A 265 6.63 -5.60 -9.01
C TYR A 265 6.98 -5.97 -7.56
N GLY A 266 6.73 -7.21 -7.14
CA GLY A 266 7.08 -7.67 -5.80
C GLY A 266 6.28 -8.91 -5.39
N PHE A 267 5.44 -8.77 -4.36
CA PHE A 267 4.75 -9.87 -3.72
C PHE A 267 3.25 -9.61 -3.53
N VAL A 268 2.50 -10.69 -3.31
CA VAL A 268 1.07 -10.64 -2.97
C VAL A 268 0.85 -11.46 -1.71
N THR A 269 0.10 -10.91 -0.74
CA THR A 269 -0.34 -11.58 0.48
C THR A 269 -1.84 -11.33 0.70
N ASP A 270 -2.38 -11.81 1.81
CA ASP A 270 -3.76 -11.56 2.26
C ASP A 270 -3.83 -11.35 3.77
N THR A 271 -4.97 -10.90 4.24
CA THR A 271 -5.21 -10.60 5.64
C THR A 271 -5.04 -11.83 6.52
N ALA A 272 -5.42 -13.02 6.04
CA ALA A 272 -5.21 -14.28 6.75
C ALA A 272 -3.73 -14.59 6.96
N SER A 273 -2.89 -14.36 5.95
CA SER A 273 -1.43 -14.53 6.05
C SER A 273 -0.80 -13.50 6.99
N LEU A 274 -1.29 -12.26 7.01
CA LEU A 274 -0.86 -11.24 7.97
C LEU A 274 -1.19 -11.64 9.42
N LEU A 275 -2.40 -12.16 9.67
CA LEU A 275 -2.80 -12.66 10.99
C LEU A 275 -1.95 -13.84 11.46
N ALA A 276 -1.51 -14.69 10.52
CA ALA A 276 -0.66 -15.84 10.79
C ALA A 276 0.84 -15.52 10.85
N ALA A 277 1.24 -14.25 10.68
CA ALA A 277 2.64 -13.86 10.62
C ALA A 277 3.41 -14.25 11.90
N LYS A 278 4.58 -14.87 11.71
CA LYS A 278 5.51 -15.15 12.83
C LYS A 278 6.23 -13.85 13.18
N ARG A 279 6.42 -13.61 14.48
CA ARG A 279 7.00 -12.36 14.99
C ARG A 279 7.92 -12.64 16.18
N GLN A 280 8.92 -11.80 16.37
CA GLN A 280 9.83 -11.81 17.51
C GLN A 280 10.14 -10.40 17.98
#